data_AF-A0A9D7K724-F1
#
_entry.id   AF-A0A9D7K724-F1
#
_cell.length_a   1.000
_cell.length_b   1.000
_cell.length_c   1.000
_cell.angle_alpha   90.00
_cell.angle_beta   90.00
_cell.angle_gamma   90.00
#
_symmetry.space_group_name_H-M   'P 1'
#
loop_
_entity.id
_entity.type
_entity.pdbx_description
1 polymer ?
#
loop_
_entity_poly.entity_id
_entity_poly.type
_entity_poly.pdbx_seq_one_letter_code
_entity_poly.pdbx_strand_id
1 'polypeptide(L)'
;MRRRFIVVFALMSVVFVSSTIHIYFAELNLPVIPLNYSINLPPHFLNNAPNSPLPTSINGLDNTPADNPMTNEGATLGRVLFYDVNLSQNRTISCASCHQAGNGFSDPAILSSGFNGGHTRRHSMTLINSRYYQRGRFFWDERAATLEQQVLMPFIDSVEMGLTLTTLVERVNEQYYYPALFSAAFGTSTVTTDRISKALAQFVRSIVSYSSKYDIGRAQVNGPGASFPNFTAQENQGKQLFLATIPNGGGACFGCHTTEAFVSANPGPQNNGIDSISTTDFGAGETFPNIPIFQSRFKTSTLRNIELTAPYMHDGRFQTLEQVVDHYNANIQPHPTLSAALTGPNGDPVVLNFTTAQKAALVAFMRTLTDPSIATAEKWSNPFMNNTNLIVTTQNDTGVGSMRSILNCAGTGDTIRFAVNVDTVFLNIPLRIFKSIALKDEIGNPVVIKANFNISGFSNATYGVNIAPNVNVYLNNIKLSNYNTSDIKPLLKNEGNLTLSNCELNGNFQSIFNNQSGNLTVKNSVNIK
;
A
#
# COMPACT_ATOMS: atom_id res chain seq x y z
N MET A 1 -4.68 -73.00 32.66
CA MET A 1 -5.44 -72.60 31.46
C MET A 1 -6.21 -71.31 31.73
N ARG A 2 -6.00 -70.29 30.89
CA ARG A 2 -6.79 -69.06 30.65
C ARG A 2 -7.16 -68.17 31.86
N ARG A 3 -6.33 -67.15 32.12
CA ARG A 3 -6.79 -65.87 32.70
C ARG A 3 -7.28 -64.97 31.56
N ARG A 4 -8.55 -64.56 31.61
CA ARG A 4 -9.15 -63.60 30.67
C ARG A 4 -8.72 -62.19 31.08
N PHE A 5 -8.06 -61.45 30.19
CA PHE A 5 -7.87 -60.01 30.31
C PHE A 5 -9.07 -59.29 29.68
N ILE A 6 -9.75 -58.45 30.45
CA ILE A 6 -10.73 -57.49 29.94
C ILE A 6 -9.94 -56.23 29.58
N VAL A 7 -9.88 -55.90 28.30
CA VAL A 7 -9.33 -54.64 27.81
C VAL A 7 -10.49 -53.65 27.70
N VAL A 8 -10.49 -52.62 28.54
CA VAL A 8 -11.41 -51.49 28.46
C VAL A 8 -10.80 -50.47 27.49
N PHE A 9 -11.40 -50.31 26.31
CA PHE A 9 -11.08 -49.20 25.41
C PHE A 9 -11.79 -47.94 25.92
N ALA A 10 -11.03 -47.02 26.52
CA ALA A 10 -11.49 -45.65 26.72
C ALA A 10 -11.29 -44.89 25.41
N LEU A 11 -12.38 -44.60 24.69
CA LEU A 11 -12.37 -43.62 23.60
C LEU A 11 -12.14 -42.23 24.21
N MET A 12 -10.92 -41.71 24.12
CA MET A 12 -10.66 -40.28 24.28
C MET A 12 -11.07 -39.58 22.98
N SER A 13 -12.26 -38.96 22.99
CA SER A 13 -12.64 -37.98 21.99
C SER A 13 -11.74 -36.76 22.13
N VAL A 14 -10.73 -36.67 21.26
CA VAL A 14 -9.94 -35.45 21.07
C VAL A 14 -10.84 -34.45 20.34
N VAL A 15 -11.44 -33.53 21.10
CA VAL A 15 -12.11 -32.36 20.54
C VAL A 15 -11.01 -31.42 20.05
N PHE A 16 -10.79 -31.38 18.74
CA PHE A 16 -10.03 -30.29 18.12
C PHE A 16 -10.84 -29.01 18.28
N VAL A 17 -10.58 -28.26 19.34
CA VAL A 17 -10.98 -26.86 19.40
C VAL A 17 -10.03 -26.12 18.44
N SER A 18 -10.49 -25.89 17.21
CA SER A 18 -9.88 -24.91 16.32
C SER A 18 -10.02 -23.53 16.95
N SER A 19 -9.12 -23.19 17.86
CA SER A 19 -8.95 -21.82 18.31
C SER A 19 -8.24 -21.07 17.18
N THR A 20 -9.02 -20.50 16.27
CA THR A 20 -8.58 -19.37 15.45
C THR A 20 -8.12 -18.29 16.43
N ILE A 21 -6.80 -18.15 16.59
CA ILE A 21 -6.20 -17.04 17.33
C ILE A 21 -6.52 -15.80 16.51
N HIS A 22 -7.51 -15.04 16.96
CA HIS A 22 -7.84 -13.75 16.37
C HIS A 22 -6.81 -12.73 16.85
N ILE A 23 -5.75 -12.55 16.08
CA ILE A 23 -4.73 -11.55 16.38
C ILE A 23 -5.20 -10.22 15.78
N TYR A 24 -5.90 -9.42 16.58
CA TYR A 24 -6.23 -8.04 16.22
C TYR A 24 -5.05 -7.14 16.61
N PHE A 25 -4.24 -6.76 15.62
CA PHE A 25 -3.17 -5.79 15.84
C PHE A 25 -3.79 -4.41 15.92
N ALA A 26 -3.79 -3.86 17.13
CA ALA A 26 -4.24 -2.52 17.52
C ALA A 26 -3.89 -1.37 16.56
N GLU A 27 -2.87 -1.54 15.72
CA GLU A 27 -2.35 -0.53 14.78
C GLU A 27 -2.60 -0.88 13.31
N LEU A 28 -2.99 -2.13 13.01
CA LEU A 28 -3.19 -2.62 11.64
C LEU A 28 -4.66 -2.97 11.38
N ASN A 29 -5.20 -2.39 10.31
CA ASN A 29 -6.44 -2.77 9.67
C ASN A 29 -6.18 -3.90 8.65
N LEU A 30 -5.99 -5.13 9.14
CA LEU A 30 -5.89 -6.32 8.31
C LEU A 30 -7.13 -7.20 8.46
N PRO A 31 -7.69 -7.74 7.36
CA PRO A 31 -8.74 -8.73 7.44
C PRO A 31 -8.22 -10.04 8.05
N VAL A 32 -9.12 -10.79 8.69
CA VAL A 32 -8.80 -12.09 9.31
C VAL A 32 -8.27 -13.09 8.26
N ILE A 33 -8.84 -13.04 7.06
CA ILE A 33 -8.35 -13.76 5.90
C ILE A 33 -7.55 -12.77 5.06
N PRO A 34 -6.26 -13.05 4.76
CA PRO A 34 -5.45 -12.19 3.90
C PRO A 34 -6.16 -11.86 2.59
N LEU A 35 -6.00 -10.62 2.13
CA LEU A 35 -6.55 -10.19 0.84
C LEU A 35 -5.95 -11.03 -0.30
N ASN A 36 -6.71 -11.17 -1.38
CA ASN A 36 -6.24 -11.95 -2.53
C ASN A 36 -5.27 -11.12 -3.38
N TYR A 37 -4.00 -11.53 -3.39
CA TYR A 37 -2.93 -10.96 -4.20
C TYR A 37 -2.66 -11.74 -5.49
N SER A 38 -3.42 -12.80 -5.75
CA SER A 38 -3.34 -13.55 -7.00
C SER A 38 -3.68 -12.65 -8.19
N ILE A 39 -2.91 -12.80 -9.27
CA ILE A 39 -3.05 -12.00 -10.48
C ILE A 39 -3.64 -12.89 -11.58
N ASN A 40 -4.88 -12.60 -11.96
CA ASN A 40 -5.58 -13.28 -13.05
C ASN A 40 -5.50 -12.40 -14.30
N LEU A 41 -4.43 -12.57 -15.08
CA LEU A 41 -4.23 -11.77 -16.29
C LEU A 41 -5.21 -12.15 -17.41
N PRO A 42 -5.72 -11.18 -18.17
CA PRO A 42 -6.55 -11.48 -19.33
C PRO A 42 -5.72 -12.11 -20.46
N PRO A 43 -6.33 -12.89 -21.37
CA PRO A 43 -5.60 -13.66 -22.39
C PRO A 43 -4.67 -12.83 -23.29
N HIS A 44 -4.96 -11.55 -23.53
CA HIS A 44 -4.11 -10.68 -24.36
C HIS A 44 -2.76 -10.36 -23.72
N PHE A 45 -2.63 -10.45 -22.38
CA PHE A 45 -1.31 -10.36 -21.72
C PHE A 45 -0.46 -11.61 -21.95
N LEU A 46 -1.08 -12.77 -22.14
CA LEU A 46 -0.40 -14.06 -22.20
C LEU A 46 -0.12 -14.52 -23.62
N ASN A 47 -0.84 -13.98 -24.61
CA ASN A 47 -0.73 -14.38 -26.01
C ASN A 47 -0.35 -13.20 -26.89
N ASN A 48 0.64 -13.39 -27.75
CA ASN A 48 1.00 -12.37 -28.74
C ASN A 48 -0.16 -12.16 -29.71
N ALA A 49 -0.44 -10.90 -30.05
CA ALA A 49 -1.43 -10.55 -31.04
C ALA A 49 -0.97 -11.06 -32.43
N PRO A 50 -1.88 -11.63 -33.23
CA PRO A 50 -1.55 -12.06 -34.59
C PRO A 50 -0.98 -10.90 -35.41
N ASN A 51 0.06 -11.19 -36.20
CA ASN A 51 0.68 -10.23 -37.13
C ASN A 51 1.25 -8.96 -36.47
N SER A 52 1.48 -8.95 -35.15
CA SER A 52 2.19 -7.86 -34.49
C SER A 52 3.70 -7.93 -34.79
N PRO A 53 4.35 -6.83 -35.22
CA PRO A 53 5.79 -6.82 -35.51
C PRO A 53 6.66 -6.91 -34.24
N LEU A 54 6.08 -6.60 -33.08
CA LEU A 54 6.74 -6.66 -31.77
C LEU A 54 5.93 -7.52 -30.79
N PRO A 55 6.57 -8.13 -29.77
CA PRO A 55 5.86 -8.89 -28.74
C PRO A 55 4.79 -8.03 -28.05
N THR A 56 3.57 -8.57 -27.99
CA THR A 56 2.48 -7.96 -27.19
C THR A 56 2.29 -8.69 -25.87
N SER A 57 2.66 -9.96 -25.75
CA SER A 57 2.57 -10.69 -24.48
C SER A 57 3.70 -10.32 -23.52
N ILE A 58 3.49 -10.56 -22.23
CA ILE A 58 4.49 -10.43 -21.16
C ILE A 58 5.34 -11.70 -20.95
N ASN A 59 5.24 -12.68 -21.84
CA ASN A 59 5.91 -13.97 -21.67
C ASN A 59 7.43 -13.79 -21.60
N GLY A 60 8.05 -14.38 -20.58
CA GLY A 60 9.48 -14.24 -20.32
C GLY A 60 9.91 -12.91 -19.68
N LEU A 61 8.96 -12.06 -19.27
CA LEU A 61 9.25 -10.79 -18.57
C LEU A 61 9.07 -10.86 -17.06
N ASP A 62 8.41 -11.90 -16.55
CA ASP A 62 8.16 -12.09 -15.12
C ASP A 62 9.47 -12.35 -14.36
N ASN A 63 9.81 -11.45 -13.44
CA ASN A 63 11.03 -11.55 -12.63
C ASN A 63 10.80 -12.18 -11.25
N THR A 64 9.68 -12.89 -11.05
CA THR A 64 9.41 -13.63 -9.80
C THR A 64 10.36 -14.84 -9.71
N PRO A 65 11.26 -14.89 -8.71
CA PRO A 65 12.19 -16.01 -8.59
C PRO A 65 11.49 -17.21 -7.94
N ALA A 66 11.97 -18.42 -8.25
CA ALA A 66 11.36 -19.67 -7.79
C ALA A 66 11.37 -19.83 -6.25
N ASP A 67 12.31 -19.20 -5.56
CA ASP A 67 12.47 -19.23 -4.10
C ASP A 67 11.72 -18.09 -3.37
N ASN A 68 11.02 -17.21 -4.10
CA ASN A 68 10.15 -16.18 -3.55
C ASN A 68 8.84 -16.02 -4.36
N PRO A 69 8.02 -17.09 -4.48
CA PRO A 69 6.72 -16.98 -5.13
C PRO A 69 5.81 -16.05 -4.33
N MET A 70 4.92 -15.35 -5.03
CA MET A 70 3.91 -14.53 -4.36
C MET A 70 2.90 -15.41 -3.61
N THR A 71 2.63 -15.05 -2.36
CA THR A 71 1.59 -15.60 -1.50
C THR A 71 0.75 -14.47 -0.92
N ASN A 72 -0.48 -14.76 -0.48
CA ASN A 72 -1.31 -13.72 0.13
C ASN A 72 -0.71 -13.25 1.46
N GLU A 73 -0.14 -14.18 2.23
CA GLU A 73 0.49 -13.93 3.53
C GLU A 73 1.78 -13.14 3.37
N GLY A 74 2.64 -13.52 2.43
CA GLY A 74 3.90 -12.80 2.15
C GLY A 74 3.67 -11.41 1.57
N ALA A 75 2.72 -11.24 0.66
CA ALA A 75 2.33 -9.91 0.18
C ALA A 75 1.65 -9.06 1.27
N THR A 76 0.88 -9.68 2.19
CA THR A 76 0.31 -8.97 3.35
C THR A 76 1.39 -8.45 4.29
N LEU A 77 2.38 -9.28 4.63
CA LEU A 77 3.54 -8.85 5.42
C LEU A 77 4.32 -7.74 4.68
N GLY A 78 4.52 -7.89 3.38
CA GLY A 78 5.15 -6.86 2.54
C GLY A 78 4.40 -5.54 2.54
N ARG A 79 3.06 -5.57 2.49
CA ARG A 79 2.20 -4.39 2.59
C ARG A 79 2.40 -3.68 3.92
N VAL A 80 2.47 -4.41 5.04
CA VAL A 80 2.72 -3.81 6.35
C VAL A 80 4.10 -3.15 6.38
N LEU A 81 5.16 -3.86 5.97
CA LEU A 81 6.52 -3.30 5.89
C LEU A 81 6.60 -2.05 5.00
N PHE A 82 5.87 -2.04 3.87
CA PHE A 82 5.89 -0.95 2.90
C PHE A 82 5.35 0.38 3.44
N TYR A 83 4.35 0.30 4.33
CA TYR A 83 3.70 1.48 4.90
C TYR A 83 4.25 1.87 6.28
N ASP A 84 5.08 1.03 6.92
CA ASP A 84 5.53 1.22 8.30
C ASP A 84 6.59 2.32 8.42
N VAL A 85 6.19 3.47 8.95
CA VAL A 85 7.09 4.61 9.17
C VAL A 85 8.13 4.34 10.25
N ASN A 86 7.96 3.32 11.10
CA ASN A 86 8.97 2.96 12.09
C ASN A 86 10.29 2.51 11.45
N LEU A 87 10.29 2.21 10.15
CA LEU A 87 11.43 1.64 9.44
C LEU A 87 12.34 2.69 8.77
N SER A 88 12.25 3.98 9.15
CA SER A 88 13.26 5.01 8.82
C SER A 88 13.95 5.58 10.05
N GLN A 89 15.15 6.13 9.94
CA GLN A 89 16.01 6.53 11.06
C GLN A 89 15.30 7.34 12.15
N ASN A 90 14.47 8.32 11.79
CA ASN A 90 13.69 9.14 12.72
C ASN A 90 12.19 8.77 12.81
N ARG A 91 11.80 7.64 12.20
CA ARG A 91 10.45 7.07 12.23
C ARG A 91 9.36 7.93 11.56
N THR A 92 9.72 8.69 10.51
CA THR A 92 8.79 9.61 9.83
C THR A 92 8.44 9.21 8.39
N ILE A 93 9.18 8.26 7.79
CA ILE A 93 9.06 7.90 6.38
C ILE A 93 8.97 6.39 6.21
N SER A 94 8.13 5.96 5.28
CA SER A 94 8.06 4.59 4.79
C SER A 94 8.23 4.56 3.26
N CYS A 95 8.23 3.38 2.65
CA CYS A 95 8.24 3.28 1.18
C CYS A 95 7.07 4.07 0.58
N ALA A 96 5.90 4.02 1.24
CA ALA A 96 4.69 4.71 0.81
C ALA A 96 4.76 6.24 0.83
N SER A 97 5.73 6.85 1.55
CA SER A 97 5.90 8.31 1.53
C SER A 97 6.32 8.82 0.14
N CYS A 98 7.12 8.03 -0.59
CA CYS A 98 7.63 8.35 -1.92
C CYS A 98 6.97 7.53 -3.05
N HIS A 99 6.20 6.50 -2.68
CA HIS A 99 5.46 5.63 -3.60
C HIS A 99 3.98 5.59 -3.21
N GLN A 100 3.29 6.68 -3.48
CA GLN A 100 1.93 6.92 -3.02
C GLN A 100 0.93 6.22 -3.94
N ALA A 101 0.08 5.34 -3.39
CA ALA A 101 -0.91 4.58 -4.18
C ALA A 101 -1.81 5.50 -5.02
N GLY A 102 -2.26 6.63 -4.45
CA GLY A 102 -3.08 7.64 -5.13
C GLY A 102 -2.39 8.33 -6.31
N ASN A 103 -1.07 8.29 -6.37
CA ASN A 103 -0.22 8.84 -7.44
C ASN A 103 0.47 7.72 -8.23
N GLY A 104 -0.22 6.58 -8.39
CA GLY A 104 0.27 5.46 -9.17
C GLY A 104 1.54 4.82 -8.60
N PHE A 105 1.69 4.78 -7.28
CA PHE A 105 2.91 4.33 -6.59
C PHE A 105 4.17 5.10 -7.02
N SER A 106 3.99 6.38 -7.35
CA SER A 106 5.05 7.37 -7.57
C SER A 106 4.98 8.47 -6.50
N ASP A 107 5.82 9.49 -6.65
CA ASP A 107 5.79 10.71 -5.84
C ASP A 107 5.21 11.87 -6.67
N PRO A 108 4.27 12.69 -6.17
CA PRO A 108 3.89 13.93 -6.86
C PRO A 108 4.99 15.02 -6.81
N ALA A 109 6.01 14.89 -5.96
CA ALA A 109 7.16 15.79 -5.94
C ALA A 109 8.12 15.51 -7.11
N ILE A 110 8.88 16.53 -7.53
CA ILE A 110 9.94 16.36 -8.53
C ILE A 110 11.00 15.37 -8.04
N LEU A 111 11.51 15.60 -6.83
CA LEU A 111 12.44 14.72 -6.13
C LEU A 111 11.86 14.41 -4.75
N SER A 112 11.98 13.15 -4.33
CA SER A 112 11.42 12.69 -3.08
C SER A 112 12.20 13.24 -1.88
N SER A 113 11.47 13.64 -0.85
CA SER A 113 12.06 14.07 0.42
C SER A 113 12.28 12.86 1.31
N GLY A 114 13.53 12.62 1.70
CA GLY A 114 13.89 11.56 2.64
C GLY A 114 13.76 11.98 4.10
N PHE A 115 14.15 11.08 5.01
CA PHE A 115 13.75 11.14 6.41
C PHE A 115 14.18 12.44 7.12
N ASN A 116 15.31 13.03 6.71
CA ASN A 116 15.85 14.28 7.26
C ASN A 116 15.72 15.48 6.30
N GLY A 117 14.75 15.44 5.38
CA GLY A 117 14.46 16.54 4.45
C GLY A 117 15.44 16.68 3.27
N GLY A 118 16.43 15.79 3.14
CA GLY A 118 17.26 15.71 1.93
C GLY A 118 16.46 15.19 0.74
N HIS A 119 16.84 15.57 -0.48
CA HIS A 119 16.15 15.15 -1.70
C HIS A 119 16.89 14.03 -2.44
N THR A 120 16.14 13.07 -2.97
CA THR A 120 16.69 12.03 -3.86
C THR A 120 17.28 12.66 -5.12
N ARG A 121 18.24 11.97 -5.76
CA ARG A 121 18.84 12.46 -7.02
C ARG A 121 17.91 12.33 -8.23
N ARG A 122 16.95 11.41 -8.16
CA ARG A 122 16.03 11.09 -9.25
C ARG A 122 14.60 11.08 -8.75
N HIS A 123 13.68 11.32 -9.67
CA HIS A 123 12.25 11.17 -9.47
C HIS A 123 11.91 9.72 -9.10
N SER A 124 10.99 9.54 -8.16
CA SER A 124 10.49 8.23 -7.75
C SER A 124 9.86 7.50 -8.94
N MET A 125 10.29 6.28 -9.23
CA MET A 125 9.65 5.50 -10.30
C MET A 125 8.33 4.94 -9.79
N THR A 126 7.31 4.85 -10.66
CA THR A 126 6.15 4.01 -10.37
C THR A 126 6.58 2.56 -10.09
N LEU A 127 5.98 1.96 -9.07
CA LEU A 127 6.16 0.54 -8.77
C LEU A 127 5.22 -0.38 -9.57
N ILE A 128 4.25 0.20 -10.30
CA ILE A 128 3.25 -0.56 -11.06
C ILE A 128 3.94 -1.41 -12.12
N ASN A 129 3.49 -2.66 -12.24
CA ASN A 129 4.02 -3.65 -13.19
C ASN A 129 5.52 -3.93 -13.03
N SER A 130 6.14 -3.59 -11.88
CA SER A 130 7.56 -3.90 -11.61
C SER A 130 7.90 -5.39 -11.69
N ARG A 131 6.88 -6.26 -11.59
CA ARG A 131 6.99 -7.71 -11.84
C ARG A 131 7.44 -8.04 -13.27
N TYR A 132 7.12 -7.20 -14.25
CA TYR A 132 7.40 -7.47 -15.66
C TYR A 132 8.49 -6.55 -16.18
N TYR A 133 9.70 -7.11 -16.34
CA TYR A 133 10.79 -6.43 -17.00
C TYR A 133 11.85 -7.45 -17.44
N GLN A 134 12.13 -7.54 -18.73
CA GLN A 134 12.97 -8.62 -19.31
C GLN A 134 14.33 -8.76 -18.62
N ARG A 135 14.96 -7.63 -18.29
CA ARG A 135 16.31 -7.64 -17.70
C ARG A 135 16.31 -7.96 -16.21
N GLY A 136 15.15 -7.94 -15.55
CA GLY A 136 15.04 -8.19 -14.11
C GLY A 136 15.75 -7.17 -13.22
N ARG A 137 16.17 -6.02 -13.76
CA ARG A 137 16.89 -4.96 -13.03
C ARG A 137 16.02 -3.78 -12.65
N PHE A 138 16.40 -3.07 -11.60
CA PHE A 138 15.59 -2.02 -10.96
C PHE A 138 16.36 -0.73 -10.70
N PHE A 139 15.59 0.34 -10.43
CA PHE A 139 15.97 1.75 -10.56
C PHE A 139 16.15 2.22 -12.00
N TRP A 140 16.20 3.55 -12.16
CA TRP A 140 16.44 4.24 -13.43
C TRP A 140 17.77 3.83 -14.09
N ASP A 141 18.80 3.53 -13.30
CA ASP A 141 20.14 3.10 -13.74
C ASP A 141 20.35 1.59 -13.71
N GLU A 142 19.32 0.82 -13.34
CA GLU A 142 19.40 -0.64 -13.22
C GLU A 142 20.45 -1.19 -12.22
N ARG A 143 20.84 -0.39 -11.23
CA ARG A 143 21.87 -0.77 -10.25
C ARG A 143 21.51 -1.96 -9.36
N ALA A 144 20.22 -2.23 -9.18
CA ALA A 144 19.75 -3.41 -8.45
C ALA A 144 19.48 -4.56 -9.43
N ALA A 145 20.10 -5.71 -9.17
CA ALA A 145 20.01 -6.91 -10.01
C ALA A 145 18.71 -7.69 -9.82
N THR A 146 18.01 -7.48 -8.70
CA THR A 146 16.72 -8.09 -8.36
C THR A 146 15.84 -7.13 -7.58
N LEU A 147 14.56 -7.45 -7.47
CA LEU A 147 13.62 -6.63 -6.69
C LEU A 147 13.93 -6.75 -5.19
N GLU A 148 14.28 -7.95 -4.75
CA GLU A 148 14.72 -8.23 -3.38
C GLU A 148 15.93 -7.39 -2.99
N GLN A 149 16.87 -7.15 -3.91
CA GLN A 149 17.96 -6.21 -3.68
C GLN A 149 17.46 -4.76 -3.64
N GLN A 150 16.61 -4.37 -4.59
CA GLN A 150 16.10 -3.00 -4.70
C GLN A 150 15.37 -2.56 -3.44
N VAL A 151 14.46 -3.37 -2.89
CA VAL A 151 13.66 -3.00 -1.72
C VAL A 151 14.48 -2.81 -0.44
N LEU A 152 15.72 -3.31 -0.39
CA LEU A 152 16.64 -3.11 0.73
C LEU A 152 17.47 -1.83 0.60
N MET A 153 17.69 -1.33 -0.61
CA MET A 153 18.57 -0.17 -0.85
C MET A 153 18.04 1.14 -0.23
N PRO A 154 16.75 1.50 -0.33
CA PRO A 154 16.22 2.71 0.31
C PRO A 154 16.37 2.71 1.83
N PHE A 155 16.31 1.54 2.48
CA PHE A 155 16.51 1.45 3.93
C PHE A 155 17.89 1.95 4.35
N ILE A 156 18.93 1.66 3.56
CA ILE A 156 20.32 1.99 3.90
C ILE A 156 20.84 3.28 3.25
N ASP A 157 20.08 3.87 2.34
CA ASP A 157 20.42 5.14 1.73
C ASP A 157 20.30 6.27 2.78
N SER A 158 21.35 7.08 2.89
CA SER A 158 21.47 8.14 3.91
C SER A 158 20.60 9.37 3.62
N VAL A 159 20.05 9.49 2.41
CA VAL A 159 19.05 10.49 2.07
C VAL A 159 17.66 9.92 2.34
N GLU A 160 17.36 8.70 1.85
CA GLU A 160 16.02 8.12 1.88
C GLU A 160 15.55 7.73 3.29
N MET A 161 16.01 6.60 3.85
CA MET A 161 15.52 6.08 5.14
C MET A 161 16.59 5.93 6.23
N GLY A 162 17.89 5.97 5.92
CA GLY A 162 18.98 6.20 6.88
C GLY A 162 19.24 5.11 7.93
N LEU A 163 18.87 3.85 7.68
CA LEU A 163 19.12 2.72 8.58
C LEU A 163 20.37 1.92 8.20
N THR A 164 20.75 0.99 9.09
CA THR A 164 21.54 -0.20 8.72
C THR A 164 20.61 -1.40 8.59
N LEU A 165 21.04 -2.45 7.88
CA LEU A 165 20.24 -3.69 7.79
C LEU A 165 20.05 -4.37 9.17
N THR A 166 21.02 -4.23 10.07
CA THR A 166 20.90 -4.70 11.46
C THR A 166 19.80 -3.94 12.18
N THR A 167 19.82 -2.60 12.13
CA THR A 167 18.80 -1.75 12.75
C THR A 167 17.41 -1.96 12.14
N LEU A 168 17.33 -2.26 10.84
CA LEU A 168 16.07 -2.63 10.19
C LEU A 168 15.48 -3.89 10.85
N VAL A 169 16.27 -4.95 11.01
CA VAL A 169 15.83 -6.19 11.67
C VAL A 169 15.45 -5.94 13.13
N GLU A 170 16.21 -5.13 13.86
CA GLU A 170 15.89 -4.74 15.24
C GLU A 170 14.52 -4.04 15.32
N ARG A 171 14.28 -3.04 14.46
CA ARG A 171 13.01 -2.28 14.45
C ARG A 171 11.79 -3.11 14.07
N VAL A 172 11.97 -4.06 13.15
CA VAL A 172 10.91 -5.02 12.83
C VAL A 172 10.67 -5.96 14.03
N ASN A 173 11.70 -6.39 14.74
CA ASN A 173 11.50 -7.19 15.97
C ASN A 173 10.89 -6.40 17.13
N GLU A 174 11.06 -5.08 17.18
CA GLU A 174 10.44 -4.22 18.19
C GLU A 174 8.91 -4.18 18.10
N GLN A 175 8.32 -4.38 16.91
CA GLN A 175 6.86 -4.30 16.77
C GLN A 175 6.21 -5.64 17.09
N TYR A 176 5.26 -5.60 18.03
CA TYR A 176 4.55 -6.79 18.52
C TYR A 176 3.78 -7.56 17.43
N TYR A 177 3.47 -6.92 16.29
CA TYR A 177 2.67 -7.52 15.23
C TYR A 177 3.46 -8.35 14.21
N TYR A 178 4.77 -8.08 14.05
CA TYR A 178 5.56 -8.79 13.04
C TYR A 178 5.73 -10.29 13.30
N PRO A 179 5.99 -10.80 14.54
CA PRO A 179 6.19 -12.24 14.76
C PRO A 179 5.10 -13.13 14.16
N ALA A 180 3.84 -12.73 14.28
CA ALA A 180 2.71 -13.46 13.72
C ALA A 180 2.60 -13.30 12.19
N LEU A 181 2.88 -12.11 11.63
CA LEU A 181 2.91 -11.90 10.19
C LEU A 181 4.04 -12.70 9.51
N PHE A 182 5.23 -12.77 10.12
CA PHE A 182 6.33 -13.62 9.66
C PHE A 182 5.99 -15.11 9.76
N SER A 183 5.34 -15.53 10.86
CA SER A 183 4.88 -16.91 11.00
C SER A 183 3.88 -17.30 9.90
N ALA A 184 2.94 -16.41 9.58
CA ALA A 184 1.99 -16.63 8.50
C ALA A 184 2.67 -16.69 7.11
N ALA A 185 3.62 -15.79 6.84
CA ALA A 185 4.28 -15.69 5.54
C ALA A 185 5.34 -16.77 5.29
N PHE A 186 6.08 -17.18 6.32
CA PHE A 186 7.29 -18.00 6.19
C PHE A 186 7.33 -19.23 7.11
N GLY A 187 6.25 -19.49 7.86
CA GLY A 187 6.18 -20.61 8.80
C GLY A 187 7.05 -20.44 10.06
N THR A 188 7.61 -19.24 10.28
CA THR A 188 8.44 -18.92 11.45
C THR A 188 8.33 -17.44 11.80
N SER A 189 8.35 -17.13 13.09
CA SER A 189 8.37 -15.74 13.58
C SER A 189 9.75 -15.08 13.47
N THR A 190 10.79 -15.80 13.04
CA THR A 190 12.15 -15.27 12.95
C THR A 190 12.27 -14.23 11.85
N VAL A 191 12.50 -12.98 12.24
CA VAL A 191 12.78 -11.87 11.32
C VAL A 191 14.22 -11.94 10.83
N THR A 192 14.40 -11.83 9.51
CA THR A 192 15.72 -11.69 8.86
C THR A 192 15.63 -10.70 7.72
N THR A 193 16.76 -10.11 7.32
CA THR A 193 16.82 -9.23 6.15
C THR A 193 16.30 -9.92 4.87
N ASP A 194 16.61 -11.21 4.68
CA ASP A 194 16.10 -12.01 3.55
C ASP A 194 14.57 -12.13 3.55
N ARG A 195 13.95 -12.38 4.70
CA ARG A 195 12.48 -12.47 4.79
C ARG A 195 11.81 -11.11 4.62
N ILE A 196 12.43 -10.03 5.11
CA ILE A 196 11.96 -8.67 4.89
C ILE A 196 11.98 -8.34 3.40
N SER A 197 13.10 -8.57 2.71
CA SER A 197 13.21 -8.30 1.28
C SER A 197 12.24 -9.14 0.46
N LYS A 198 12.10 -10.43 0.79
CA LYS A 198 11.17 -11.34 0.12
C LYS A 198 9.72 -10.87 0.25
N ALA A 199 9.28 -10.51 1.46
CA ALA A 199 7.92 -10.03 1.70
C ALA A 199 7.63 -8.71 0.95
N LEU A 200 8.53 -7.72 1.06
CA LEU A 200 8.40 -6.45 0.32
C LEU A 200 8.35 -6.68 -1.20
N ALA A 201 9.22 -7.54 -1.73
CA ALA A 201 9.24 -7.86 -3.15
C ALA A 201 7.93 -8.56 -3.59
N GLN A 202 7.35 -9.44 -2.78
CA GLN A 202 6.02 -10.03 -3.06
C GLN A 202 4.92 -8.96 -3.14
N PHE A 203 4.91 -8.00 -2.20
CA PHE A 203 3.95 -6.89 -2.24
C PHE A 203 4.11 -6.03 -3.50
N VAL A 204 5.33 -5.61 -3.82
CA VAL A 204 5.61 -4.79 -5.01
C VAL A 204 5.26 -5.53 -6.30
N ARG A 205 5.57 -6.84 -6.42
CA ARG A 205 5.16 -7.65 -7.59
C ARG A 205 3.65 -7.80 -7.73
N SER A 206 2.90 -7.61 -6.65
CA SER A 206 1.44 -7.69 -6.68
C SER A 206 0.77 -6.48 -7.31
N ILE A 207 1.48 -5.36 -7.45
CA ILE A 207 0.94 -4.09 -7.99
C ILE A 207 0.93 -4.18 -9.51
N VAL A 208 -0.09 -4.84 -10.07
CA VAL A 208 -0.24 -5.04 -11.51
C VAL A 208 -1.50 -4.37 -12.02
N SER A 209 -1.33 -3.49 -13.00
CA SER A 209 -2.40 -2.80 -13.73
C SER A 209 -2.77 -3.57 -15.00
N TYR A 210 -4.02 -4.00 -15.08
CA TYR A 210 -4.56 -4.81 -16.19
C TYR A 210 -6.07 -4.65 -16.41
N SER A 211 -6.71 -3.65 -15.80
CA SER A 211 -8.16 -3.40 -15.90
C SER A 211 -8.55 -1.96 -16.27
N SER A 212 -7.64 -1.24 -16.93
CA SER A 212 -7.86 0.09 -17.51
C SER A 212 -8.89 0.11 -18.65
N LYS A 213 -9.29 1.31 -19.08
CA LYS A 213 -10.15 1.49 -20.28
C LYS A 213 -9.55 0.82 -21.51
N TYR A 214 -8.22 0.87 -21.66
CA TYR A 214 -7.49 0.16 -22.71
C TYR A 214 -7.71 -1.35 -22.65
N ASP A 215 -7.64 -1.98 -21.47
CA ASP A 215 -7.81 -3.45 -21.34
C ASP A 215 -9.22 -3.90 -21.72
N ILE A 216 -10.23 -3.12 -21.29
CA ILE A 216 -11.63 -3.37 -21.64
C ILE A 216 -11.81 -3.34 -23.15
N GLY A 217 -11.20 -2.38 -23.84
CA GLY A 217 -11.24 -2.29 -25.30
C GLY A 217 -10.42 -3.37 -26.00
N ARG A 218 -9.22 -3.65 -25.47
CA ARG A 218 -8.29 -4.66 -25.99
C ARG A 218 -8.92 -6.04 -25.97
N ALA A 219 -9.70 -6.38 -24.94
CA ALA A 219 -10.42 -7.65 -24.85
C ALA A 219 -11.50 -7.85 -25.93
N GLN A 220 -11.96 -6.79 -26.60
CA GLN A 220 -13.04 -6.84 -27.59
C GLN A 220 -12.55 -7.04 -29.03
N VAL A 221 -11.24 -7.09 -29.25
CA VAL A 221 -10.64 -7.13 -30.60
C VAL A 221 -9.49 -8.13 -30.70
N ASN A 222 -9.07 -8.46 -31.91
CA ASN A 222 -8.02 -9.46 -32.15
C ASN A 222 -6.59 -8.93 -31.88
N GLY A 223 -6.37 -7.61 -31.97
CA GLY A 223 -5.04 -7.02 -31.83
C GLY A 223 -5.08 -5.56 -31.37
N PRO A 224 -3.97 -5.03 -30.81
CA PRO A 224 -3.92 -3.67 -30.30
C PRO A 224 -4.08 -2.61 -31.40
N GLY A 225 -3.74 -2.94 -32.66
CA GLY A 225 -3.89 -2.05 -33.82
C GLY A 225 -5.33 -1.86 -34.32
N ALA A 226 -6.27 -2.72 -33.94
CA ALA A 226 -7.67 -2.58 -34.33
C ALA A 226 -8.35 -1.44 -33.56
N SER A 227 -9.30 -0.73 -34.15
CA SER A 227 -10.11 0.28 -33.43
C SER A 227 -10.86 -0.36 -32.27
N PHE A 228 -10.78 0.22 -31.08
CA PHE A 228 -11.50 -0.29 -29.91
C PHE A 228 -12.89 0.34 -29.87
N PRO A 229 -13.97 -0.46 -29.75
CA PRO A 229 -15.34 0.07 -29.76
C PRO A 229 -15.67 1.02 -28.60
N ASN A 230 -14.99 0.87 -27.45
CA ASN A 230 -15.19 1.71 -26.27
C ASN A 230 -14.33 2.99 -26.27
N PHE A 231 -13.53 3.21 -27.33
CA PHE A 231 -12.70 4.40 -27.47
C PHE A 231 -13.42 5.44 -28.33
N THR A 232 -13.19 6.72 -28.03
CA THR A 232 -13.54 7.82 -28.93
C THR A 232 -12.67 7.77 -30.20
N ALA A 233 -13.07 8.51 -31.23
CA ALA A 233 -12.25 8.67 -32.44
C ALA A 233 -10.85 9.22 -32.12
N GLN A 234 -10.76 10.18 -31.19
CA GLN A 234 -9.49 10.78 -30.75
C GLN A 234 -8.59 9.76 -30.02
N GLU A 235 -9.16 8.94 -29.14
CA GLU A 235 -8.39 7.89 -28.42
C GLU A 235 -7.89 6.81 -29.39
N ASN A 236 -8.71 6.40 -30.36
CA ASN A 236 -8.28 5.45 -31.39
C ASN A 236 -7.22 6.06 -32.34
N GLN A 237 -7.33 7.34 -32.69
CA GLN A 237 -6.30 8.05 -33.45
C GLN A 237 -4.98 8.10 -32.67
N GLY A 238 -5.03 8.44 -31.38
CA GLY A 238 -3.86 8.43 -30.50
C GLY A 238 -3.18 7.07 -30.43
N LYS A 239 -3.98 6.01 -30.28
CA LYS A 239 -3.48 4.63 -30.29
C LYS A 239 -2.80 4.27 -31.60
N GLN A 240 -3.38 4.67 -32.75
CA GLN A 240 -2.76 4.45 -34.05
C GLN A 240 -1.41 5.15 -34.16
N LEU A 241 -1.33 6.42 -33.74
CA LEU A 241 -0.07 7.17 -33.71
C LEU A 241 0.97 6.50 -32.80
N PHE A 242 0.54 5.99 -31.64
CA PHE A 242 1.42 5.33 -30.67
C PHE A 242 2.03 4.03 -31.21
N LEU A 243 1.24 3.22 -31.90
CA LEU A 243 1.62 1.91 -32.43
C LEU A 243 2.37 2.00 -33.77
N ALA A 244 2.01 2.96 -34.63
CA ALA A 244 2.60 3.09 -35.96
C ALA A 244 4.06 3.55 -35.88
N THR A 245 4.87 3.04 -36.80
CA THR A 245 6.28 3.46 -36.97
C THR A 245 6.35 4.88 -37.52
N ILE A 246 7.48 5.56 -37.31
CA ILE A 246 7.70 6.93 -37.82
C ILE A 246 7.50 7.03 -39.35
N PRO A 247 8.02 6.11 -40.19
CA PRO A 247 7.77 6.16 -41.64
C PRO A 247 6.30 6.02 -42.05
N ASN A 248 5.45 5.51 -41.15
CA ASN A 248 4.01 5.32 -41.36
C ASN A 248 3.18 6.41 -40.66
N GLY A 249 3.80 7.55 -40.33
CA GLY A 249 3.12 8.70 -39.71
C GLY A 249 2.81 8.54 -38.21
N GLY A 250 3.40 7.54 -37.55
CA GLY A 250 3.29 7.32 -36.11
C GLY A 250 4.52 7.81 -35.32
N GLY A 251 4.53 7.52 -34.02
CA GLY A 251 5.59 7.92 -33.10
C GLY A 251 6.54 6.79 -32.71
N ALA A 252 6.31 5.57 -33.21
CA ALA A 252 7.05 4.36 -32.85
C ALA A 252 7.14 4.11 -31.32
N CYS A 253 6.21 4.65 -30.53
CA CYS A 253 6.26 4.64 -29.07
C CYS A 253 6.25 3.21 -28.52
N PHE A 254 5.48 2.33 -29.17
CA PHE A 254 5.41 0.91 -28.84
C PHE A 254 6.76 0.18 -29.01
N GLY A 255 7.71 0.74 -29.77
CA GLY A 255 9.06 0.19 -29.90
C GLY A 255 9.88 0.20 -28.61
N CYS A 256 9.55 1.07 -27.66
CA CYS A 256 10.16 1.09 -26.32
C CYS A 256 9.16 0.70 -25.22
N HIS A 257 7.90 1.05 -25.39
CA HIS A 257 6.81 0.76 -24.46
C HIS A 257 5.97 -0.40 -24.99
N THR A 258 6.63 -1.55 -25.17
CA THR A 258 6.09 -2.78 -25.75
C THR A 258 5.12 -3.51 -24.82
N THR A 259 4.58 -4.64 -25.30
CA THR A 259 3.69 -5.54 -24.55
C THR A 259 2.38 -4.89 -24.12
N GLU A 260 1.41 -5.70 -23.71
CA GLU A 260 0.19 -5.18 -23.09
C GLU A 260 0.53 -4.54 -21.74
N ALA A 261 1.61 -4.92 -21.04
CA ALA A 261 2.00 -4.22 -19.82
C ALA A 261 2.67 -2.84 -20.05
N PHE A 262 2.87 -2.41 -21.31
CA PHE A 262 3.59 -1.18 -21.69
C PHE A 262 5.00 -1.06 -21.08
N VAL A 263 5.60 -2.20 -20.74
CA VAL A 263 6.97 -2.31 -20.26
C VAL A 263 7.91 -2.62 -21.41
N SER A 264 9.17 -2.24 -21.25
CA SER A 264 10.17 -2.52 -22.27
C SER A 264 10.55 -4.00 -22.33
N ALA A 265 10.49 -4.55 -23.54
CA ALA A 265 11.08 -5.82 -23.95
C ALA A 265 12.39 -5.61 -24.74
N ASN A 266 12.99 -4.41 -24.65
CA ASN A 266 14.24 -4.08 -25.31
C ASN A 266 15.45 -4.58 -24.50
N PRO A 267 16.61 -4.78 -25.14
CA PRO A 267 17.78 -5.39 -24.49
C PRO A 267 18.49 -4.50 -23.46
N GLY A 268 17.93 -3.34 -23.10
CA GLY A 268 18.60 -2.40 -22.20
C GLY A 268 17.88 -1.09 -21.95
N PRO A 269 18.46 -0.27 -21.06
CA PRO A 269 18.05 1.12 -20.87
C PRO A 269 18.22 1.89 -22.19
N GLN A 270 17.53 3.02 -22.29
CA GLN A 270 17.44 3.84 -23.49
C GLN A 270 17.80 5.30 -23.18
N ASN A 271 18.32 6.02 -24.16
CA ASN A 271 18.46 7.48 -24.10
C ASN A 271 17.40 8.09 -25.02
N ASN A 272 16.53 8.93 -24.47
CA ASN A 272 15.45 9.57 -25.22
C ASN A 272 15.78 10.99 -25.71
N GLY A 273 17.05 11.39 -25.64
CA GLY A 273 17.55 12.69 -26.07
C GLY A 273 17.05 13.84 -25.22
N ILE A 274 16.79 13.64 -23.92
CA ILE A 274 16.33 14.73 -23.04
C ILE A 274 17.40 15.82 -22.85
N ASP A 275 18.68 15.43 -22.92
CA ASP A 275 19.83 16.31 -22.88
C ASP A 275 20.79 15.96 -24.03
N SER A 276 21.44 16.97 -24.61
CA SER A 276 22.48 16.77 -25.64
C SER A 276 23.80 16.30 -25.05
N ILE A 277 24.04 16.58 -23.77
CA ILE A 277 25.20 16.14 -22.99
C ILE A 277 24.74 15.88 -21.55
N SER A 278 25.02 14.70 -21.02
CA SER A 278 24.85 14.43 -19.59
C SER A 278 26.09 14.83 -18.81
N THR A 279 25.93 15.65 -17.77
CA THR A 279 27.05 16.16 -16.96
C THR A 279 26.98 15.71 -15.49
N THR A 280 25.80 15.34 -15.00
CA THR A 280 25.55 15.06 -13.57
C THR A 280 24.93 13.69 -13.30
N ASP A 281 24.28 13.09 -14.27
CA ASP A 281 23.64 11.78 -14.17
C ASP A 281 23.89 10.98 -15.45
N PHE A 282 24.70 9.92 -15.35
CA PHE A 282 25.04 9.07 -16.49
C PHE A 282 24.15 7.83 -16.60
N GLY A 283 23.05 7.77 -15.83
CA GLY A 283 22.10 6.67 -15.84
C GLY A 283 22.77 5.32 -15.58
N ALA A 284 22.46 4.34 -16.40
CA ALA A 284 23.05 3.01 -16.35
C ALA A 284 24.57 3.00 -16.61
N GLY A 285 25.14 4.07 -17.19
CA GLY A 285 26.58 4.22 -17.37
C GLY A 285 27.35 4.27 -16.06
N GLU A 286 26.74 4.72 -14.96
CA GLU A 286 27.33 4.69 -13.61
C GLU A 286 27.42 3.26 -13.07
N THR A 287 26.42 2.44 -13.40
CA THR A 287 26.35 1.03 -12.98
C THR A 287 27.25 0.14 -13.84
N PHE A 288 27.38 0.46 -15.13
CA PHE A 288 28.09 -0.33 -16.12
C PHE A 288 29.11 0.53 -16.90
N PRO A 289 30.16 1.05 -16.25
CA PRO A 289 31.07 2.03 -16.86
C PRO A 289 31.83 1.48 -18.08
N ASN A 290 32.00 0.16 -18.14
CA ASN A 290 32.70 -0.54 -19.24
C ASN A 290 31.79 -0.85 -20.44
N ILE A 291 30.53 -0.40 -20.44
CA ILE A 291 29.57 -0.58 -21.54
C ILE A 291 29.21 0.80 -22.09
N PRO A 292 29.97 1.35 -23.07
CA PRO A 292 29.82 2.73 -23.51
C PRO A 292 28.40 3.11 -23.95
N ILE A 293 27.67 2.17 -24.55
CA ILE A 293 26.29 2.40 -25.00
C ILE A 293 25.31 2.68 -23.85
N PHE A 294 25.63 2.33 -22.60
CA PHE A 294 24.77 2.59 -21.43
C PHE A 294 24.96 3.98 -20.82
N GLN A 295 25.95 4.75 -21.27
CA GLN A 295 26.13 6.13 -20.84
C GLN A 295 24.87 6.94 -21.15
N SER A 296 24.33 7.61 -20.13
CA SER A 296 23.12 8.45 -20.20
C SER A 296 21.85 7.70 -20.62
N ARG A 297 21.82 6.37 -20.43
CA ARG A 297 20.64 5.55 -20.71
C ARG A 297 19.93 5.20 -19.42
N PHE A 298 18.60 5.27 -19.46
CA PHE A 298 17.73 4.98 -18.33
C PHE A 298 16.74 3.85 -18.65
N LYS A 299 16.36 3.11 -17.61
CA LYS A 299 15.31 2.09 -17.70
C LYS A 299 14.02 2.70 -18.24
N THR A 300 13.44 2.08 -19.26
CA THR A 300 12.09 2.41 -19.74
C THR A 300 11.06 1.78 -18.81
N SER A 301 10.33 2.62 -18.06
CA SER A 301 9.24 2.20 -17.17
C SER A 301 7.95 1.92 -17.93
N THR A 302 6.97 1.34 -17.21
CA THR A 302 5.61 1.16 -17.72
C THR A 302 4.94 2.50 -18.01
N LEU A 303 4.05 2.55 -19.01
CA LEU A 303 3.10 3.66 -19.21
C LEU A 303 1.73 3.41 -18.58
N ARG A 304 1.55 2.28 -17.92
CA ARG A 304 0.30 1.98 -17.19
C ARG A 304 0.14 2.96 -16.05
N ASN A 305 -1.01 3.61 -15.96
CA ASN A 305 -1.31 4.70 -15.03
C ASN A 305 -0.42 5.95 -15.18
N ILE A 306 0.18 6.18 -16.35
CA ILE A 306 1.07 7.33 -16.56
C ILE A 306 0.40 8.68 -16.24
N GLU A 307 -0.92 8.79 -16.38
CA GLU A 307 -1.67 9.99 -16.01
C GLU A 307 -1.55 10.37 -14.52
N LEU A 308 -1.30 9.39 -13.64
CA LEU A 308 -1.25 9.60 -12.18
C LEU A 308 0.16 9.86 -11.64
N THR A 309 1.18 9.71 -12.49
CA THR A 309 2.59 9.65 -12.06
C THR A 309 3.38 10.87 -12.55
N ALA A 310 2.73 12.03 -12.65
CA ALA A 310 3.44 13.28 -12.85
C ALA A 310 4.23 13.64 -11.57
N PRO A 311 5.38 14.32 -11.69
CA PRO A 311 6.06 14.71 -12.94
C PRO A 311 6.81 13.56 -13.64
N TYR A 312 7.30 13.79 -14.86
CA TYR A 312 7.84 12.76 -15.75
C TYR A 312 9.34 12.89 -15.96
N MET A 313 9.91 11.78 -16.48
CA MET A 313 11.34 11.54 -16.70
C MET A 313 12.10 11.22 -15.40
N HIS A 314 13.38 10.87 -15.52
CA HIS A 314 14.19 10.45 -14.38
C HIS A 314 14.45 11.56 -13.36
N ASP A 315 14.23 12.81 -13.74
CA ASP A 315 14.46 14.00 -12.92
C ASP A 315 13.20 14.86 -12.71
N GLY A 316 12.03 14.39 -13.18
CA GLY A 316 10.76 15.07 -12.95
C GLY A 316 10.63 16.43 -13.64
N ARG A 317 11.41 16.73 -14.69
CA ARG A 317 11.39 18.07 -15.32
C ARG A 317 10.10 18.41 -16.08
N PHE A 318 9.32 17.42 -16.49
CA PHE A 318 8.06 17.63 -17.20
C PHE A 318 6.87 17.41 -16.26
N GLN A 319 5.99 18.40 -16.17
CA GLN A 319 4.80 18.39 -15.32
C GLN A 319 3.58 17.75 -16.00
N THR A 320 3.54 17.74 -17.33
CA THR A 320 2.37 17.26 -18.08
C THR A 320 2.73 16.29 -19.20
N LEU A 321 1.79 15.43 -19.58
CA LEU A 321 1.96 14.52 -20.72
C LEU A 321 2.13 15.30 -22.03
N GLU A 322 1.56 16.48 -22.14
CA GLU A 322 1.71 17.38 -23.28
C GLU A 322 3.18 17.80 -23.44
N GLN A 323 3.89 18.12 -22.36
CA GLN A 323 5.33 18.43 -22.40
C GLN A 323 6.16 17.20 -22.81
N VAL A 324 5.77 16.00 -22.35
CA VAL A 324 6.41 14.75 -22.78
C VAL A 324 6.20 14.51 -24.28
N VAL A 325 4.99 14.72 -24.79
CA VAL A 325 4.69 14.58 -26.22
C VAL A 325 5.43 15.64 -27.03
N ASP A 326 5.52 16.88 -26.55
CA ASP A 326 6.30 17.95 -27.19
C ASP A 326 7.79 17.61 -27.27
N HIS A 327 8.35 16.97 -26.23
CA HIS A 327 9.71 16.45 -26.25
C HIS A 327 9.93 15.49 -27.42
N TYR A 328 9.14 14.42 -27.49
CA TYR A 328 9.28 13.42 -28.56
C TYR A 328 8.90 13.95 -29.94
N ASN A 329 8.05 14.98 -30.02
CA ASN A 329 7.60 15.54 -31.29
C ASN A 329 8.69 16.35 -32.00
N ALA A 330 9.47 17.14 -31.25
CA ALA A 330 10.39 18.12 -31.84
C ALA A 330 11.65 18.48 -31.02
N ASN A 331 11.78 18.04 -29.76
CA ASN A 331 12.88 18.50 -28.88
C ASN A 331 13.87 17.40 -28.49
N ILE A 332 13.87 16.26 -29.19
CA ILE A 332 14.88 15.21 -29.01
C ILE A 332 16.25 15.79 -29.37
N GLN A 333 17.15 15.78 -28.40
CA GLN A 333 18.52 16.26 -28.57
C GLN A 333 19.42 15.20 -29.20
N PRO A 334 20.40 15.60 -30.03
CA PRO A 334 21.45 14.70 -30.48
C PRO A 334 22.31 14.27 -29.28
N HIS A 335 22.55 12.97 -29.13
CA HIS A 335 23.40 12.41 -28.08
C HIS A 335 24.17 11.19 -28.61
N PRO A 336 25.44 10.96 -28.24
CA PRO A 336 26.24 9.83 -28.74
C PRO A 336 25.61 8.45 -28.50
N THR A 337 24.80 8.32 -27.45
CA THR A 337 24.09 7.08 -27.08
C THR A 337 22.58 7.15 -27.33
N LEU A 338 22.09 8.12 -28.11
CA LEU A 338 20.68 8.24 -28.47
C LEU A 338 20.13 6.90 -28.97
N SER A 339 18.88 6.59 -28.58
CA SER A 339 18.26 5.32 -28.97
C SER A 339 18.06 5.27 -30.47
N ALA A 340 18.39 4.15 -31.11
CA ALA A 340 18.30 4.00 -32.56
C ALA A 340 16.88 4.25 -33.12
N ALA A 341 15.84 3.97 -32.33
CA ALA A 341 14.45 4.28 -32.69
C ALA A 341 14.15 5.79 -32.81
N LEU A 342 15.02 6.63 -32.25
CA LEU A 342 14.93 8.09 -32.25
C LEU A 342 16.03 8.74 -33.11
N THR A 343 16.82 7.93 -33.81
CA THR A 343 17.87 8.38 -34.73
C THR A 343 17.39 8.23 -36.16
N GLY A 344 17.35 9.33 -36.90
CA GLY A 344 16.98 9.36 -38.31
C GLY A 344 18.07 8.78 -39.23
N PRO A 345 17.78 8.62 -40.53
CA PRO A 345 18.70 7.99 -41.49
C PRO A 345 20.07 8.66 -41.60
N ASN A 346 20.14 9.96 -41.32
CA ASN A 346 21.38 10.76 -41.39
C ASN A 346 22.13 10.83 -40.06
N GLY A 347 21.65 10.17 -39.01
CA GLY A 347 22.20 10.25 -37.65
C GLY A 347 21.61 11.36 -36.77
N ASP A 348 20.82 12.27 -37.35
CA ASP A 348 20.13 13.33 -36.62
C ASP A 348 18.92 12.80 -35.83
N PRO A 349 18.50 13.44 -34.72
CA PRO A 349 17.26 13.10 -34.05
C PRO A 349 16.04 13.14 -34.97
N VAL A 350 15.11 12.21 -34.76
CA VAL A 350 13.83 12.21 -35.48
C VAL A 350 12.96 13.41 -35.06
N VAL A 351 12.18 13.94 -36.01
CA VAL A 351 11.14 14.94 -35.77
C VAL A 351 9.82 14.38 -36.29
N LEU A 352 8.81 14.29 -35.42
CA LEU A 352 7.55 13.63 -35.75
C LEU A 352 6.57 14.57 -36.48
N ASN A 353 6.71 15.89 -36.28
CA ASN A 353 5.86 16.93 -36.89
C ASN A 353 4.35 16.69 -36.72
N PHE A 354 3.94 16.14 -35.56
CA PHE A 354 2.54 16.00 -35.23
C PHE A 354 1.86 17.36 -35.08
N THR A 355 0.67 17.45 -35.67
CA THR A 355 -0.26 18.56 -35.46
C THR A 355 -0.72 18.61 -33.99
N THR A 356 -1.25 19.76 -33.56
CA THR A 356 -1.85 19.91 -32.22
C THR A 356 -2.92 18.84 -31.95
N ALA A 357 -3.74 18.50 -32.95
CA ALA A 357 -4.76 17.46 -32.82
C ALA A 357 -4.15 16.06 -32.61
N GLN A 358 -3.08 15.71 -33.33
CA GLN A 358 -2.38 14.43 -33.17
C GLN A 358 -1.69 14.33 -31.81
N LYS A 359 -1.06 15.41 -31.33
CA LYS A 359 -0.48 15.45 -29.97
C LYS A 359 -1.56 15.25 -28.89
N ALA A 360 -2.69 15.95 -29.02
CA ALA A 360 -3.82 15.77 -28.12
C ALA A 360 -4.41 14.35 -28.19
N ALA A 361 -4.42 13.73 -29.37
CA ALA A 361 -4.86 12.35 -29.55
C ALA A 361 -3.94 11.36 -28.81
N LEU A 362 -2.62 11.52 -28.90
CA LEU A 362 -1.66 10.70 -28.14
C LEU A 362 -1.85 10.82 -26.64
N VAL A 363 -2.03 12.03 -26.12
CA VAL A 363 -2.33 12.24 -24.70
C VAL A 363 -3.65 11.57 -24.31
N ALA A 364 -4.70 11.72 -25.12
CA ALA A 364 -5.98 11.05 -24.87
C ALA A 364 -5.84 9.53 -24.82
N PHE A 365 -5.04 8.94 -25.71
CA PHE A 365 -4.72 7.51 -25.66
C PHE A 365 -3.99 7.11 -24.37
N MET A 366 -2.94 7.85 -23.96
CA MET A 366 -2.18 7.53 -22.75
C MET A 366 -3.04 7.57 -21.48
N ARG A 367 -4.04 8.47 -21.40
CA ARG A 367 -5.02 8.49 -20.30
C ARG A 367 -5.92 7.24 -20.25
N THR A 368 -6.10 6.54 -21.38
CA THR A 368 -6.84 5.26 -21.37
C THR A 368 -6.09 4.11 -20.66
N LEU A 369 -4.80 4.30 -20.36
CA LEU A 369 -3.94 3.33 -19.68
C LEU A 369 -4.07 3.38 -18.14
N THR A 370 -4.92 4.27 -17.62
CA THR A 370 -5.19 4.40 -16.19
C THR A 370 -6.17 3.32 -15.71
N ASP A 371 -5.73 2.54 -14.73
CA ASP A 371 -6.52 1.54 -14.00
C ASP A 371 -6.94 2.15 -12.65
N PRO A 372 -8.22 2.53 -12.48
CA PRO A 372 -8.67 3.24 -11.29
C PRO A 372 -8.58 2.38 -10.01
N SER A 373 -8.48 1.05 -10.14
CA SER A 373 -8.35 0.17 -8.99
C SER A 373 -7.00 0.31 -8.30
N ILE A 374 -5.94 0.71 -9.01
CA ILE A 374 -4.58 0.85 -8.46
C ILE A 374 -4.54 1.84 -7.30
N ALA A 375 -5.24 2.97 -7.44
CA ALA A 375 -5.27 4.03 -6.43
C ALA A 375 -6.20 3.73 -5.25
N THR A 376 -7.14 2.79 -5.39
CA THR A 376 -8.29 2.65 -4.47
C THR A 376 -8.43 1.26 -3.85
N ALA A 377 -7.81 0.22 -4.42
CA ALA A 377 -7.96 -1.14 -3.94
C ALA A 377 -7.33 -1.31 -2.55
N GLU A 378 -8.10 -1.88 -1.62
CA GLU A 378 -7.68 -2.11 -0.24
C GLU A 378 -6.38 -2.92 -0.16
N LYS A 379 -6.18 -3.91 -1.04
CA LYS A 379 -4.97 -4.75 -1.02
C LYS A 379 -3.67 -3.99 -1.23
N TRP A 380 -3.72 -2.77 -1.76
CA TRP A 380 -2.55 -1.92 -1.92
C TRP A 380 -2.61 -0.61 -1.13
N SER A 381 -3.63 -0.41 -0.29
CA SER A 381 -3.76 0.80 0.53
C SER A 381 -2.97 0.70 1.84
N ASN A 382 -2.83 1.79 2.58
CA ASN A 382 -2.20 1.78 3.89
C ASN A 382 -2.94 0.83 4.85
N PRO A 383 -2.30 -0.24 5.38
CA PRO A 383 -2.91 -1.12 6.37
C PRO A 383 -2.88 -0.51 7.78
N PHE A 384 -2.17 0.60 8.01
CA PHE A 384 -2.17 1.29 9.29
C PHE A 384 -3.39 2.20 9.40
N MET A 385 -4.01 2.20 10.56
CA MET A 385 -5.15 3.06 10.85
C MET A 385 -4.65 4.51 11.01
N ASN A 386 -5.15 5.44 10.18
CA ASN A 386 -4.77 6.85 10.26
C ASN A 386 -5.36 7.52 11.51
N ASN A 387 -4.52 8.20 12.29
CA ASN A 387 -4.92 8.96 13.50
C ASN A 387 -5.86 10.15 13.22
N THR A 388 -6.17 10.47 11.96
CA THR A 388 -6.96 11.65 11.58
C THR A 388 -8.46 11.41 11.51
N ASN A 389 -8.93 10.16 11.51
CA ASN A 389 -10.36 9.80 11.55
C ASN A 389 -10.59 8.64 12.53
N LEU A 390 -10.35 8.91 13.81
CA LEU A 390 -10.65 7.98 14.89
C LEU A 390 -12.16 7.94 15.15
N ILE A 391 -12.91 7.35 14.21
CA ILE A 391 -14.36 7.23 14.27
C ILE A 391 -14.72 5.77 14.50
N VAL A 392 -15.46 5.50 15.57
CA VAL A 392 -16.10 4.20 15.81
C VAL A 392 -17.27 4.07 14.84
N THR A 393 -17.20 3.12 13.93
CA THR A 393 -18.18 2.94 12.84
C THR A 393 -19.08 1.71 13.04
N THR A 394 -18.83 0.91 14.08
CA THR A 394 -19.59 -0.31 14.35
C THR A 394 -20.04 -0.37 15.81
N GLN A 395 -21.20 -1.01 16.03
CA GLN A 395 -21.73 -1.24 17.38
C GLN A 395 -21.04 -2.41 18.10
N ASN A 396 -20.29 -3.24 17.38
CA ASN A 396 -19.64 -4.44 17.93
C ASN A 396 -18.19 -4.11 18.31
N ASP A 397 -17.75 -4.43 19.52
CA ASP A 397 -16.39 -4.14 20.00
C ASP A 397 -15.31 -5.12 19.46
N THR A 398 -15.51 -5.66 18.27
CA THR A 398 -14.58 -6.58 17.60
C THR A 398 -14.45 -6.23 16.12
N GLY A 399 -13.26 -6.42 15.56
CA GLY A 399 -12.97 -6.11 14.15
C GLY A 399 -12.74 -4.62 13.85
N VAL A 400 -12.70 -4.29 12.57
CA VAL A 400 -12.38 -2.97 12.03
C VAL A 400 -13.48 -1.96 12.37
N GLY A 401 -13.10 -0.74 12.81
CA GLY A 401 -14.04 0.31 13.16
C GLY A 401 -14.77 0.11 14.49
N SER A 402 -14.43 -0.94 15.25
CA SER A 402 -14.87 -1.16 16.62
C SER A 402 -14.22 -0.17 17.59
N MET A 403 -14.87 0.08 18.73
CA MET A 403 -14.35 0.97 19.78
C MET A 403 -12.94 0.60 20.23
N ARG A 404 -12.68 -0.70 20.46
CA ARG A 404 -11.36 -1.21 20.80
C ARG A 404 -10.34 -1.02 19.69
N SER A 405 -10.70 -1.28 18.42
CA SER A 405 -9.79 -1.02 17.31
C SER A 405 -9.39 0.46 17.25
N ILE A 406 -10.34 1.39 17.39
CA ILE A 406 -10.08 2.82 17.32
C ILE A 406 -9.27 3.33 18.53
N LEU A 407 -9.59 2.90 19.76
CA LEU A 407 -8.80 3.24 20.96
C LEU A 407 -7.35 2.79 20.87
N ASN A 408 -7.14 1.64 20.24
CA ASN A 408 -5.83 1.07 20.01
C ASN A 408 -5.02 1.90 18.99
N CYS A 409 -5.68 2.41 17.95
CA CYS A 409 -5.09 3.31 16.96
C CYS A 409 -4.80 4.72 17.51
N ALA A 410 -5.63 5.20 18.43
CA ALA A 410 -5.49 6.55 18.97
C ALA A 410 -4.10 6.79 19.61
N GLY A 411 -3.50 7.95 19.34
CA GLY A 411 -2.35 8.48 20.05
C GLY A 411 -2.73 9.24 21.33
N THR A 412 -1.73 9.58 22.13
CA THR A 412 -1.92 10.46 23.30
C THR A 412 -2.29 11.87 22.83
N GLY A 413 -3.43 12.40 23.29
CA GLY A 413 -3.98 13.69 22.91
C GLY A 413 -5.13 13.60 21.90
N ASP A 414 -5.34 12.43 21.29
CA ASP A 414 -6.31 12.27 20.23
C ASP A 414 -7.76 12.28 20.72
N THR A 415 -8.66 12.69 19.82
CA THR A 415 -10.11 12.67 20.03
C THR A 415 -10.75 11.59 19.16
N ILE A 416 -11.44 10.65 19.81
CA ILE A 416 -12.23 9.59 19.21
C ILE A 416 -13.70 10.01 19.16
N ARG A 417 -14.33 9.75 18.02
CA ARG A 417 -15.73 10.08 17.71
C ARG A 417 -16.52 8.83 17.34
N PHE A 418 -17.82 8.97 17.21
CA PHE A 418 -18.73 7.89 16.79
C PHE A 418 -19.40 8.29 15.47
N ALA A 419 -19.60 7.32 14.58
CA ALA A 419 -20.37 7.52 13.36
C ALA A 419 -21.85 7.78 13.72
N VAL A 420 -22.55 8.54 12.86
CA VAL A 420 -23.94 8.96 13.10
C VAL A 420 -24.91 7.79 13.33
N ASN A 421 -24.59 6.61 12.79
CA ASN A 421 -25.37 5.38 12.94
C ASN A 421 -24.95 4.51 14.14
N VAL A 422 -23.97 4.93 14.94
CA VAL A 422 -23.49 4.21 16.12
C VAL A 422 -23.99 4.92 17.37
N ASP A 423 -25.19 4.54 17.80
CA ASP A 423 -25.83 5.01 19.03
C ASP A 423 -25.48 4.14 20.25
N THR A 424 -25.10 2.88 20.03
CA THR A 424 -24.70 1.92 21.08
C THR A 424 -23.44 1.15 20.67
N VAL A 425 -22.51 0.95 21.62
CA VAL A 425 -21.34 0.07 21.50
C VAL A 425 -21.45 -1.05 22.53
N PHE A 426 -21.42 -2.29 22.07
CA PHE A 426 -21.43 -3.49 22.90
C PHE A 426 -20.01 -3.99 23.12
N LEU A 427 -19.51 -3.88 24.35
CA LEU A 427 -18.22 -4.43 24.74
C LEU A 427 -18.33 -5.95 24.89
N ASN A 428 -17.40 -6.67 24.26
CA ASN A 428 -17.33 -8.13 24.33
C ASN A 428 -16.30 -8.67 25.34
N ILE A 429 -15.35 -7.83 25.73
CA ILE A 429 -14.38 -8.05 26.82
C ILE A 429 -14.16 -6.71 27.55
N PRO A 430 -13.54 -6.69 28.76
CA PRO A 430 -13.22 -5.45 29.44
C PRO A 430 -12.40 -4.49 28.56
N LEU A 431 -12.82 -3.23 28.48
CA LEU A 431 -12.14 -2.20 27.71
C LEU A 431 -11.10 -1.51 28.59
N ARG A 432 -9.84 -1.47 28.16
CA ARG A 432 -8.77 -0.78 28.89
C ARG A 432 -8.30 0.43 28.10
N ILE A 433 -8.31 1.61 28.72
CA ILE A 433 -7.82 2.86 28.16
C ILE A 433 -6.47 3.16 28.83
N PHE A 434 -5.40 3.06 28.05
CA PHE A 434 -4.01 3.21 28.51
C PHE A 434 -3.26 4.37 27.84
N LYS A 435 -3.98 5.23 27.14
CA LYS A 435 -3.48 6.46 26.51
C LYS A 435 -4.33 7.65 26.96
N SER A 436 -3.76 8.85 26.99
CA SER A 436 -4.57 10.05 27.29
C SER A 436 -5.38 10.42 26.05
N ILE A 437 -6.70 10.35 26.12
CA ILE A 437 -7.59 10.49 24.95
C ILE A 437 -8.89 11.20 25.33
N ALA A 438 -9.59 11.73 24.33
CA ALA A 438 -10.97 12.18 24.48
C ALA A 438 -11.93 11.27 23.71
N LEU A 439 -13.01 10.83 24.37
CA LEU A 439 -14.17 10.21 23.73
C LEU A 439 -15.28 11.25 23.65
N LYS A 440 -15.65 11.65 22.43
CA LYS A 440 -16.67 12.67 22.21
C LYS A 440 -17.69 12.18 21.20
N ASP A 441 -18.95 12.19 21.60
CA ASP A 441 -20.02 12.30 20.62
C ASP A 441 -20.30 13.78 20.35
N GLU A 442 -20.42 14.13 19.06
CA GLU A 442 -20.62 15.50 18.58
C GLU A 442 -21.97 15.69 17.89
N ILE A 443 -22.77 14.63 17.72
CA ILE A 443 -24.05 14.69 17.00
C ILE A 443 -25.12 13.87 17.75
N GLY A 444 -26.06 14.56 18.40
CA GLY A 444 -27.33 13.94 18.83
C GLY A 444 -27.35 13.40 20.26
N ASN A 445 -27.96 12.21 20.41
CA ASN A 445 -28.19 11.55 21.71
C ASN A 445 -26.89 10.92 22.25
N PRO A 446 -26.70 10.82 23.57
CA PRO A 446 -25.50 10.23 24.15
C PRO A 446 -25.24 8.82 23.63
N VAL A 447 -24.02 8.54 23.19
CA VAL A 447 -23.62 7.19 22.76
C VAL A 447 -23.56 6.28 23.97
N VAL A 448 -24.20 5.11 23.86
CA VAL A 448 -24.32 4.14 24.94
C VAL A 448 -23.22 3.09 24.84
N ILE A 449 -22.27 3.06 25.76
CA ILE A 449 -21.31 1.95 25.89
C ILE A 449 -21.86 0.94 26.89
N LYS A 450 -22.13 -0.27 26.40
CA LYS A 450 -22.72 -1.38 27.16
C LYS A 450 -21.70 -2.48 27.43
N ALA A 451 -21.43 -2.73 28.71
CA ALA A 451 -20.67 -3.91 29.13
C ALA A 451 -21.61 -5.11 29.28
N ASN A 452 -21.37 -6.19 28.52
CA ASN A 452 -22.14 -7.43 28.62
C ASN A 452 -21.39 -8.47 29.44
N PHE A 453 -21.68 -8.57 30.74
CA PHE A 453 -20.99 -9.50 31.64
C PHE A 453 -21.40 -10.97 31.47
N ASN A 454 -22.43 -11.26 30.67
CA ASN A 454 -23.00 -12.60 30.50
C ASN A 454 -22.40 -13.39 29.33
N ILE A 455 -21.43 -12.83 28.61
CA ILE A 455 -20.71 -13.52 27.53
C ILE A 455 -19.34 -14.00 27.99
N SER A 456 -18.81 -15.04 27.34
CA SER A 456 -17.58 -15.74 27.74
C SER A 456 -16.38 -14.81 27.94
N GLY A 457 -16.31 -13.70 27.19
CA GLY A 457 -15.26 -12.69 27.27
C GLY A 457 -15.20 -11.89 28.59
N PHE A 458 -16.21 -12.00 29.45
CA PHE A 458 -16.30 -11.29 30.74
C PHE A 458 -16.32 -12.21 31.97
N SER A 459 -16.14 -13.52 31.78
CA SER A 459 -16.32 -14.53 32.84
C SER A 459 -15.53 -14.22 34.13
N ASN A 460 -14.32 -13.69 34.01
CA ASN A 460 -13.45 -13.29 35.14
C ASN A 460 -13.29 -11.77 35.30
N ALA A 461 -14.04 -10.97 34.54
CA ALA A 461 -13.90 -9.52 34.57
C ALA A 461 -14.48 -8.92 35.87
N THR A 462 -13.72 -8.03 36.49
CA THR A 462 -14.14 -7.21 37.64
C THR A 462 -14.66 -5.83 37.23
N TYR A 463 -14.49 -5.42 35.97
CA TYR A 463 -14.95 -4.14 35.45
C TYR A 463 -15.33 -4.20 33.97
N GLY A 464 -16.16 -3.25 33.53
CA GLY A 464 -16.48 -3.00 32.11
C GLY A 464 -15.39 -2.20 31.39
N VAL A 465 -15.05 -1.04 31.94
CA VAL A 465 -14.04 -0.10 31.43
C VAL A 465 -13.00 0.16 32.53
N ASN A 466 -11.71 0.11 32.18
CA ASN A 466 -10.61 0.49 33.08
C ASN A 466 -9.76 1.62 32.48
N ILE A 467 -9.63 2.71 33.22
CA ILE A 467 -8.70 3.80 32.93
C ILE A 467 -7.39 3.50 33.66
N ALA A 468 -6.30 3.33 32.91
CA ALA A 468 -5.00 3.00 33.46
C ALA A 468 -4.40 4.15 34.31
N PRO A 469 -3.37 3.88 35.12
CA PRO A 469 -2.60 4.94 35.78
C PRO A 469 -1.94 5.91 34.81
N ASN A 470 -1.73 7.16 35.26
CA ASN A 470 -0.96 8.20 34.56
C ASN A 470 -1.51 8.63 33.19
N VAL A 471 -2.80 8.40 32.90
CA VAL A 471 -3.44 8.90 31.68
C VAL A 471 -4.57 9.88 31.98
N ASN A 472 -4.79 10.82 31.06
CA ASN A 472 -5.89 11.78 31.12
C ASN A 472 -6.97 11.38 30.13
N VAL A 473 -8.14 10.97 30.63
CA VAL A 473 -9.27 10.53 29.79
C VAL A 473 -10.42 11.51 29.96
N TYR A 474 -10.93 12.01 28.84
CA TYR A 474 -12.08 12.91 28.80
C TYR A 474 -13.27 12.24 28.12
N LEU A 475 -14.38 12.05 28.82
CA LEU A 475 -15.63 11.54 28.27
C LEU A 475 -16.64 12.67 28.13
N ASN A 476 -17.19 12.88 26.93
CA ASN A 476 -18.25 13.86 26.68
C ASN A 476 -19.41 13.26 25.90
N ASN A 477 -20.63 13.47 26.42
CA ASN A 477 -21.88 12.94 25.85
C ASN A 477 -21.89 11.40 25.74
N ILE A 478 -21.36 10.71 26.75
CA ILE A 478 -21.28 9.25 26.80
C ILE A 478 -22.17 8.71 27.91
N LYS A 479 -22.94 7.67 27.59
CA LYS A 479 -23.69 6.88 28.55
C LYS A 479 -22.99 5.55 28.79
N LEU A 480 -22.54 5.30 30.01
CA LEU A 480 -22.03 3.97 30.40
C LEU A 480 -23.18 3.19 31.05
N SER A 481 -23.43 1.95 30.59
CA SER A 481 -24.43 1.08 31.23
C SER A 481 -24.04 -0.41 31.25
N ASN A 482 -24.54 -1.15 32.23
CA ASN A 482 -24.53 -2.62 32.20
C ASN A 482 -25.59 -3.14 31.22
N TYR A 483 -25.30 -4.21 30.47
CA TYR A 483 -26.25 -4.82 29.54
C TYR A 483 -27.47 -5.42 30.27
N ASN A 484 -27.26 -5.97 31.47
CA ASN A 484 -28.31 -6.51 32.34
C ASN A 484 -28.30 -5.75 33.68
N THR A 485 -29.46 -5.25 34.10
CA THR A 485 -29.61 -4.43 35.33
C THR A 485 -29.44 -5.24 36.62
N SER A 486 -29.40 -6.57 36.52
CA SER A 486 -29.13 -7.49 37.65
C SER A 486 -27.64 -7.74 37.89
N ASP A 487 -26.74 -7.30 37.01
CA ASP A 487 -25.30 -7.48 37.17
C ASP A 487 -24.71 -6.49 38.19
N ILE A 488 -24.15 -7.02 39.29
CA ILE A 488 -23.57 -6.25 40.41
C ILE A 488 -22.12 -5.79 40.12
N LYS A 489 -21.55 -6.17 38.98
CA LYS A 489 -20.14 -5.92 38.66
C LYS A 489 -19.87 -4.43 38.34
N PRO A 490 -18.73 -3.88 38.81
CA PRO A 490 -18.27 -2.53 38.47
C PRO A 490 -18.29 -2.24 36.98
N LEU A 491 -18.83 -1.09 36.60
CA LEU A 491 -18.82 -0.67 35.20
C LEU A 491 -17.53 0.06 34.85
N LEU A 492 -16.98 0.81 35.81
CA LEU A 492 -15.82 1.67 35.62
C LEU A 492 -14.81 1.45 36.76
N LYS A 493 -13.55 1.23 36.38
CA LYS A 493 -12.38 1.32 37.25
C LYS A 493 -11.53 2.50 36.76
N ASN A 494 -11.13 3.40 37.66
CA ASN A 494 -10.28 4.53 37.31
C ASN A 494 -9.02 4.53 38.16
N GLU A 495 -7.87 4.38 37.51
CA GLU A 495 -6.56 4.45 38.13
C GLU A 495 -5.79 5.71 37.65
N GLY A 496 -6.38 6.51 36.75
CA GLY A 496 -5.78 7.71 36.14
C GLY A 496 -6.56 9.00 36.41
N ASN A 497 -6.54 9.96 35.49
CA ASN A 497 -7.29 11.21 35.59
C ASN A 497 -8.50 11.17 34.63
N LEU A 498 -9.68 10.93 35.17
CA LEU A 498 -10.93 10.86 34.40
C LEU A 498 -11.71 12.16 34.54
N THR A 499 -12.09 12.76 33.41
CA THR A 499 -13.03 13.89 33.35
C THR A 499 -14.31 13.46 32.66
N LEU A 500 -15.45 13.65 33.33
CA LEU A 500 -16.78 13.37 32.79
C LEU A 500 -17.51 14.67 32.47
N SER A 501 -18.15 14.75 31.30
CA SER A 501 -19.02 15.87 30.94
C SER A 501 -20.26 15.42 30.17
N ASN A 502 -21.44 15.88 30.56
CA ASN A 502 -22.71 15.50 29.91
C ASN A 502 -22.88 13.96 29.84
N CYS A 503 -22.45 13.25 30.88
CA CYS A 503 -22.43 11.78 30.89
C CYS A 503 -23.59 11.22 31.72
N GLU A 504 -24.03 10.01 31.39
CA GLU A 504 -24.97 9.22 32.20
C GLU A 504 -24.31 7.89 32.59
N LEU A 505 -24.29 7.57 33.89
CA LEU A 505 -23.74 6.32 34.41
C LEU A 505 -24.88 5.51 35.02
N ASN A 506 -25.25 4.41 34.37
CA ASN A 506 -26.34 3.55 34.83
C ASN A 506 -25.78 2.25 35.39
N GLY A 507 -25.84 2.10 36.71
CA GLY A 507 -25.25 0.98 37.42
C GLY A 507 -25.20 1.20 38.93
N ASN A 508 -24.75 0.20 39.67
CA ASN A 508 -24.69 0.28 41.12
C ASN A 508 -23.67 1.35 41.58
N PHE A 509 -24.06 2.20 42.53
CA PHE A 509 -23.20 3.28 43.05
C PHE A 509 -21.85 2.79 43.58
N GLN A 510 -21.81 1.67 44.32
CA GLN A 510 -20.55 1.05 44.78
C GLN A 510 -19.70 0.57 43.59
N SER A 511 -20.35 0.15 42.51
CA SER A 511 -19.73 -0.38 41.30
C SER A 511 -19.18 0.72 40.38
N ILE A 512 -19.59 1.98 40.57
CA ILE A 512 -19.05 3.15 39.85
C ILE A 512 -17.90 3.79 40.64
N PHE A 513 -18.01 3.89 41.97
CA PHE A 513 -17.11 4.74 42.78
C PHE A 513 -16.15 4.02 43.72
N ASN A 514 -16.34 2.73 44.07
CA ASN A 514 -15.46 2.07 45.07
C ASN A 514 -14.13 1.53 44.50
N ASN A 515 -13.94 1.53 43.17
CA ASN A 515 -12.72 1.06 42.50
C ASN A 515 -11.96 2.21 41.83
N GLN A 516 -11.83 3.33 42.54
CA GLN A 516 -11.20 4.55 42.05
C GLN A 516 -9.92 4.80 42.87
N SER A 517 -8.75 4.64 42.25
CA SER A 517 -7.45 5.05 42.82
C SER A 517 -6.89 6.30 42.14
N GLY A 518 -7.52 6.75 41.05
CA GLY A 518 -7.18 7.95 40.30
C GLY A 518 -8.10 9.15 40.60
N ASN A 519 -7.82 10.28 39.94
CA ASN A 519 -8.62 11.49 40.07
C ASN A 519 -9.87 11.44 39.19
N LEU A 520 -11.00 11.89 39.75
CA LEU A 520 -12.26 12.07 39.01
C LEU A 520 -12.66 13.55 39.02
N THR A 521 -12.86 14.12 37.84
CA THR A 521 -13.38 15.48 37.65
C THR A 521 -14.74 15.41 36.96
N VAL A 522 -15.75 16.06 37.53
CA VAL A 522 -17.10 16.16 36.95
C VAL A 522 -17.31 17.58 36.45
N LYS A 523 -17.70 17.73 35.18
CA LYS A 523 -18.03 19.01 34.54
C LYS A 523 -19.43 18.96 33.95
N ASN A 524 -20.19 20.05 34.00
CA ASN A 524 -21.57 20.12 33.51
C ASN A 524 -22.49 19.07 34.18
N SER A 525 -23.51 18.58 33.47
CA SER A 525 -24.46 17.60 34.01
C SER A 525 -23.89 16.18 33.92
N VAL A 526 -23.83 15.46 35.04
CA VAL A 526 -23.56 14.03 35.08
C VAL A 526 -24.65 13.35 35.91
N ASN A 527 -25.39 12.43 35.29
CA ASN A 527 -26.48 11.70 35.93
C ASN A 527 -26.01 10.30 36.32
N ILE A 528 -26.33 9.88 37.54
CA ILE A 528 -26.07 8.51 38.03
C ILE A 528 -27.44 7.89 38.32
N LYS A 529 -27.76 6.76 37.69
CA LYS A 529 -29.06 6.06 37.84
C LYS A 529 -28.88 4.62 38.32
#